data_AF-A0ABD3JG22-F1
#
_entry.id   AF-A0ABD3JG22-F1
#
_cell.length_a   1.000
_cell.length_b   1.000
_cell.length_c   1.000
_cell.angle_alpha   90.00
_cell.angle_beta   90.00
_cell.angle_gamma   90.00
#
_symmetry.space_group_name_H-M   'P 1'
#
loop_
_entity.id
_entity.type
_entity.pdbx_description
1 polymer ?
#
loop_
_entity_poly.entity_id
_entity_poly.type
_entity_poly.pdbx_seq_one_letter_code
_entity_poly.pdbx_strand_id
1 'polypeptide(L)'
;MATSGLYRRVLPSPPAIDFASDEGKKLFIEAIQAGTMEGFYKLISYFQTQSEPAYCGLASLSMVLNALAIDPGRKWKGPWRWYDESMLGCPKELKKIKAEGISFGNAVHWARRAGAEVEAFQTSQTDVDFFRQSVKKCFSLDNCHLVSSYHRAGLEQTGAGHFSPIGGYHAGSDMVLILDVARFKYRPHWVPLTLLWEAMDTVNKTTGQRRGFMLISKPKRDAGLLYTLSRKNESWVGVVKYLMDDVPHLLKSKDVKDIDGILSILLASPPSGFGKFIQSVAEVKREQECEELLKQVRDTGFFEYVVNFLPSTSCCSRVPVFGGCENLDEIAASVCSHGAEPDPNNCTSTRPVGSNILTVLLLMLPPETWCGIKDEILREEVQSLVSMDSLPAMLQRELYDLKKREENMAKRKSAVAQKRSAIA
;
A
#
# COMPACT_ATOMS: atom_id res chain seq x y z
N MET A 1 54.11 9.74 9.29
CA MET A 1 53.07 8.87 9.90
C MET A 1 52.19 8.36 8.77
N ALA A 2 52.09 7.04 8.58
CA ALA A 2 51.16 6.49 7.62
C ALA A 2 49.74 6.89 8.05
N THR A 3 49.01 7.57 7.18
CA THR A 3 47.59 7.84 7.38
C THR A 3 46.89 6.49 7.53
N SER A 4 46.46 6.16 8.75
CA SER A 4 45.69 4.95 9.02
C SER A 4 44.47 4.93 8.10
N GLY A 5 44.42 4.00 7.15
CA GLY A 5 43.31 3.90 6.21
C GLY A 5 41.98 3.70 6.95
N LEU A 6 40.88 4.24 6.39
CA LEU A 6 39.51 4.09 6.91
C LEU A 6 38.89 2.72 6.53
N TYR A 7 39.69 1.65 6.49
CA TYR A 7 39.22 0.31 6.12
C TYR A 7 38.63 -0.40 7.34
N ARG A 8 37.28 -0.36 7.45
CA ARG A 8 36.47 -0.95 8.53
C ARG A 8 36.78 -0.38 9.92
N ARG A 9 35.86 -0.63 10.86
CA ARG A 9 36.08 -0.35 12.29
C ARG A 9 36.07 -1.66 13.05
N VAL A 10 36.89 -1.73 14.10
CA VAL A 10 36.83 -2.83 15.07
C VAL A 10 35.46 -2.74 15.76
N LEU A 11 34.71 -3.84 15.75
CA LEU A 11 33.44 -3.94 16.45
C LEU A 11 33.72 -3.95 17.97
N PRO A 12 33.16 -3.02 18.76
CA PRO A 12 33.26 -3.07 20.21
C PRO A 12 32.65 -4.36 20.74
N SER A 13 33.47 -5.16 21.44
CA SER A 13 33.08 -6.46 21.98
C SER A 13 33.80 -6.68 23.32
N PRO A 14 33.09 -6.63 24.47
CA PRO A 14 31.66 -6.31 24.63
C PRO A 14 31.29 -4.86 24.19
N PRO A 15 30.00 -4.54 24.00
CA PRO A 15 28.83 -5.39 24.24
C PRO A 15 28.36 -6.20 23.03
N ALA A 16 28.90 -5.99 21.83
CA ALA A 16 28.47 -6.74 20.65
C ALA A 16 29.25 -8.06 20.49
N ILE A 17 28.63 -9.05 19.86
CA ILE A 17 29.28 -10.31 19.47
C ILE A 17 29.27 -10.38 17.94
N ASP A 18 30.45 -10.49 17.32
CA ASP A 18 30.57 -10.60 15.86
C ASP A 18 29.83 -11.86 15.38
N PHE A 19 28.94 -11.71 14.40
CA PHE A 19 28.18 -12.82 13.83
C PHE A 19 29.07 -13.96 13.32
N ALA A 20 30.26 -13.63 12.80
CA ALA A 20 31.20 -14.61 12.26
C ALA A 20 32.10 -15.27 13.33
N SER A 21 32.03 -14.84 14.60
CA SER A 21 32.74 -15.48 15.71
C SER A 21 32.12 -16.82 16.08
N ASP A 22 32.83 -17.67 16.82
CA ASP A 22 32.29 -18.97 17.23
C ASP A 22 31.10 -18.82 18.19
N GLU A 23 31.13 -17.80 19.05
CA GLU A 23 29.99 -17.43 19.89
C GLU A 23 28.80 -16.93 19.05
N GLY A 24 29.06 -16.08 18.04
CA GLY A 24 28.02 -15.59 17.13
C GLY A 24 27.35 -16.69 16.31
N LYS A 25 28.13 -17.69 15.85
CA LYS A 25 27.63 -18.90 15.18
C LYS A 25 26.81 -19.76 16.13
N LYS A 26 27.25 -19.92 17.39
CA LYS A 26 26.52 -20.67 18.41
C LYS A 26 25.15 -20.06 18.67
N LEU A 27 25.08 -18.74 18.92
CA LEU A 27 23.82 -18.00 19.10
C LEU A 27 22.89 -18.17 17.90
N PHE A 28 23.45 -18.17 16.68
CA PHE A 28 22.67 -18.37 15.46
C PHE A 28 22.08 -19.78 15.36
N ILE A 29 22.86 -20.83 15.64
CA ILE A 29 22.37 -22.22 15.63
C ILE A 29 21.27 -22.42 16.67
N GLU A 30 21.48 -21.93 17.89
CA GLU A 30 20.50 -22.04 18.98
C GLU A 30 19.21 -21.28 18.63
N ALA A 31 19.31 -20.09 18.03
CA ALA A 31 18.15 -19.33 17.58
C ALA A 31 17.39 -19.99 16.41
N ILE A 32 18.10 -20.64 15.48
CA ILE A 32 17.46 -21.46 14.42
C ILE A 32 16.68 -22.60 15.05
N GLN A 33 17.28 -23.35 15.98
CA GLN A 33 16.62 -24.46 16.66
C GLN A 33 15.40 -24.02 17.45
N ALA A 34 15.42 -22.79 17.98
CA ALA A 34 14.29 -22.17 18.68
C ALA A 34 13.22 -21.57 17.74
N GLY A 35 13.40 -21.58 16.42
CA GLY A 35 12.44 -21.06 15.45
C GLY A 35 12.32 -19.53 15.42
N THR A 36 13.34 -18.80 15.89
CA THR A 36 13.34 -17.32 16.00
C THR A 36 14.24 -16.63 14.98
N MET A 37 14.44 -17.29 13.84
CA MET A 37 15.31 -16.85 12.73
C MET A 37 14.62 -16.88 11.36
N GLU A 38 13.30 -17.07 11.28
CA GLU A 38 12.58 -17.21 10.00
C GLU A 38 12.78 -16.01 9.06
N GLY A 39 12.78 -14.80 9.63
CA GLY A 39 13.04 -13.57 8.87
C GLY A 39 14.44 -13.50 8.26
N PHE A 40 15.42 -14.22 8.83
CA PHE A 40 16.82 -14.17 8.39
C PHE A 40 17.00 -14.65 6.96
N TYR A 41 16.37 -15.78 6.59
CA TYR A 41 16.55 -16.39 5.27
C TYR A 41 16.11 -15.46 4.13
N LYS A 42 15.00 -14.74 4.34
CA LYS A 42 14.55 -13.73 3.38
C LYS A 42 15.50 -12.55 3.38
N LEU A 43 15.78 -11.95 4.54
CA LEU A 43 16.62 -10.74 4.62
C LEU A 43 18.04 -10.92 4.06
N ILE A 44 18.70 -12.05 4.35
CA ILE A 44 20.08 -12.28 3.90
C ILE A 44 20.19 -12.35 2.37
N SER A 45 19.15 -12.83 1.69
CA SER A 45 19.06 -12.89 0.23
C SER A 45 19.06 -11.51 -0.44
N TYR A 46 18.72 -10.46 0.33
CA TYR A 46 18.70 -9.07 -0.13
C TYR A 46 19.68 -8.18 0.64
N PHE A 47 20.65 -8.77 1.36
CA PHE A 47 21.57 -8.02 2.19
C PHE A 47 22.54 -7.19 1.35
N GLN A 48 22.45 -5.87 1.52
CA GLN A 48 23.16 -4.90 0.71
C GLN A 48 23.94 -3.89 1.56
N THR A 49 24.89 -3.23 0.90
CA THR A 49 25.65 -2.12 1.50
C THR A 49 24.94 -0.82 1.15
N GLN A 50 24.70 0.04 2.13
CA GLN A 50 24.14 1.37 1.88
C GLN A 50 25.01 2.14 0.85
N SER A 51 24.40 2.67 -0.21
CA SER A 51 25.16 3.29 -1.32
C SER A 51 25.79 4.63 -0.94
N GLU A 52 25.21 5.31 0.05
CA GLU A 52 25.72 6.56 0.61
C GLU A 52 25.80 6.46 2.14
N PRO A 53 26.74 7.16 2.81
CA PRO A 53 26.86 7.16 4.28
C PRO A 53 25.57 7.55 5.03
N ALA A 54 24.70 8.35 4.40
CA ALA A 54 23.43 8.79 4.97
C ALA A 54 22.23 7.90 4.58
N TYR A 55 22.41 6.89 3.72
CA TYR A 55 21.32 6.07 3.15
C TYR A 55 20.97 4.83 3.97
N CYS A 56 21.46 4.69 5.20
CA CYS A 56 21.14 3.52 6.05
C CYS A 56 19.63 3.21 6.15
N GLY A 57 18.78 4.23 6.24
CA GLY A 57 17.33 4.04 6.23
C GLY A 57 16.79 3.54 4.88
N LEU A 58 17.28 4.07 3.77
CA LEU A 58 16.87 3.63 2.42
C LEU A 58 17.34 2.21 2.12
N ALA A 59 18.57 1.88 2.50
CA ALA A 59 19.16 0.55 2.38
C ALA A 59 18.35 -0.49 3.18
N SER A 60 17.96 -0.12 4.41
CA SER A 60 17.14 -0.97 5.28
C SER A 60 15.75 -1.21 4.68
N LEU A 61 15.10 -0.15 4.20
CA LEU A 61 13.77 -0.24 3.60
C LEU A 61 13.76 -1.04 2.30
N SER A 62 14.67 -0.76 1.37
CA SER A 62 14.74 -1.52 0.11
C SER A 62 15.06 -2.99 0.33
N MET A 63 15.95 -3.31 1.30
CA MET A 63 16.19 -4.70 1.71
C MET A 63 14.91 -5.39 2.18
N VAL A 64 14.17 -4.75 3.09
CA VAL A 64 12.93 -5.33 3.65
C VAL A 64 11.81 -5.42 2.61
N LEU A 65 11.63 -4.41 1.76
CA LEU A 65 10.59 -4.40 0.72
C LEU A 65 10.80 -5.52 -0.32
N ASN A 66 12.06 -5.75 -0.73
CA ASN A 66 12.41 -6.85 -1.62
C ASN A 66 12.24 -8.21 -0.91
N ALA A 67 12.63 -8.32 0.37
CA ALA A 67 12.43 -9.53 1.17
C ALA A 67 10.95 -9.93 1.34
N LEU A 68 10.06 -8.94 1.39
CA LEU A 68 8.61 -9.13 1.40
C LEU A 68 7.99 -9.35 0.01
N ALA A 69 8.80 -9.33 -1.05
CA ALA A 69 8.35 -9.38 -2.45
C ALA A 69 7.20 -8.37 -2.72
N ILE A 70 7.40 -7.12 -2.28
CA ILE A 70 6.52 -6.00 -2.61
C ILE A 70 6.97 -5.43 -3.96
N ASP A 71 6.02 -5.36 -4.89
CA ASP A 71 6.29 -4.86 -6.25
C ASP A 71 6.29 -3.33 -6.26
N PRO A 72 7.36 -2.65 -6.73
CA PRO A 72 7.39 -1.20 -6.81
C PRO A 72 6.41 -0.60 -7.83
N GLY A 73 5.83 -1.42 -8.72
CA GLY A 73 4.86 -0.96 -9.73
C GLY A 73 5.48 -0.06 -10.81
N ARG A 74 6.80 0.12 -10.81
CA ARG A 74 7.55 0.90 -11.81
C ARG A 74 8.91 0.29 -12.08
N LYS A 75 9.41 0.48 -13.30
CA LYS A 75 10.71 -0.05 -13.76
C LYS A 75 11.86 0.62 -13.01
N TRP A 76 12.84 -0.19 -12.60
CA TRP A 76 14.12 0.26 -12.05
C TRP A 76 15.19 0.33 -13.15
N LYS A 77 15.46 -0.80 -13.80
CA LYS A 77 16.45 -0.93 -14.89
C LYS A 77 15.93 -1.87 -15.96
N GLY A 78 15.88 -1.39 -17.21
CA GLY A 78 15.34 -2.18 -18.33
C GLY A 78 13.90 -2.65 -18.04
N PRO A 79 13.56 -3.94 -18.26
CA PRO A 79 12.24 -4.47 -17.93
C PRO A 79 12.04 -4.75 -16.44
N TRP A 80 13.09 -4.68 -15.62
CA TRP A 80 13.07 -5.16 -14.24
C TRP A 80 12.45 -4.13 -13.27
N ARG A 81 11.64 -4.65 -12.35
CA ARG A 81 11.06 -3.90 -11.23
C ARG A 81 11.71 -4.37 -9.94
N TRP A 82 12.29 -3.43 -9.20
CA TRP A 82 13.09 -3.72 -8.01
C TRP A 82 13.16 -2.50 -7.10
N TYR A 83 13.14 -2.70 -5.77
CA TYR A 83 13.46 -1.62 -4.86
C TYR A 83 14.97 -1.46 -4.75
N ASP A 84 15.45 -0.37 -5.35
CA ASP A 84 16.76 0.21 -5.08
C ASP A 84 16.59 1.43 -4.15
N GLU A 85 17.64 1.87 -3.48
CA GLU A 85 17.62 3.06 -2.62
C GLU A 85 17.13 4.30 -3.39
N SER A 86 17.47 4.41 -4.68
CA SER A 86 17.02 5.49 -5.57
C SER A 86 15.52 5.44 -5.88
N MET A 87 14.85 4.32 -5.59
CA MET A 87 13.43 4.11 -5.88
C MET A 87 12.51 4.54 -4.73
N LEU A 88 13.05 4.98 -3.59
CA LEU A 88 12.25 5.30 -2.39
C LEU A 88 11.86 6.78 -2.27
N GLY A 89 12.34 7.66 -3.14
CA GLY A 89 11.97 9.08 -3.15
C GLY A 89 12.15 9.74 -4.51
N CYS A 90 11.73 11.00 -4.64
CA CYS A 90 12.06 11.81 -5.81
C CYS A 90 13.50 12.38 -5.70
N PRO A 91 14.11 12.82 -6.81
CA PRO A 91 15.50 13.30 -6.81
C PRO A 91 15.78 14.43 -5.80
N LYS A 92 14.81 15.32 -5.55
CA LYS A 92 14.95 16.40 -4.56
C LYS A 92 15.04 15.86 -3.13
N GLU A 93 14.19 14.90 -2.80
CA GLU A 93 14.18 14.25 -1.48
C GLU A 93 15.46 13.44 -1.26
N LEU A 94 15.91 12.68 -2.26
CA LEU A 94 17.13 11.87 -2.18
C LEU A 94 18.39 12.72 -1.98
N LYS A 95 18.46 13.90 -2.60
CA LYS A 95 19.54 14.88 -2.36
C LYS A 95 19.55 15.37 -0.91
N LYS A 96 18.37 15.69 -0.36
CA LYS A 96 18.25 16.10 1.05
C LYS A 96 18.69 14.98 2.00
N ILE A 97 18.23 13.74 1.77
CA ILE A 97 18.62 12.59 2.58
C ILE A 97 20.12 12.31 2.47
N LYS A 98 20.73 12.53 1.31
CA LYS A 98 22.17 12.35 1.14
C LYS A 98 22.98 13.31 2.03
N ALA A 99 22.45 14.50 2.27
CA ALA A 99 23.07 15.50 3.15
C ALA A 99 22.76 15.28 4.64
N GLU A 100 21.50 14.94 4.98
CA GLU A 100 20.99 15.02 6.36
C GLU A 100 20.62 13.65 6.97
N GLY A 101 20.52 12.60 6.16
CA GLY A 101 19.89 11.34 6.52
C GLY A 101 18.36 11.40 6.50
N ILE A 102 17.72 10.36 7.02
CA ILE A 102 16.26 10.23 7.08
C ILE A 102 15.81 10.13 8.55
N SER A 103 14.72 10.83 8.89
CA SER A 103 14.10 10.71 10.22
C SER A 103 13.27 9.43 10.34
N PHE A 104 12.98 8.99 11.57
CA PHE A 104 12.15 7.82 11.82
C PHE A 104 10.75 7.95 11.19
N GLY A 105 10.08 9.10 11.40
CA GLY A 105 8.77 9.37 10.80
C GLY A 105 8.79 9.36 9.26
N ASN A 106 9.84 9.90 8.64
CA ASN A 106 9.98 9.87 7.17
C ASN A 106 10.24 8.45 6.66
N ALA A 107 11.05 7.65 7.35
CA ALA A 107 11.28 6.26 6.98
C ALA A 107 9.97 5.44 7.03
N VAL A 108 9.15 5.63 8.06
CA VAL A 108 7.81 5.03 8.17
C VAL A 108 6.90 5.48 7.02
N HIS A 109 6.87 6.78 6.71
CA HIS A 109 6.10 7.31 5.60
C HIS A 109 6.52 6.68 4.26
N TRP A 110 7.81 6.51 4.03
CA TRP A 110 8.36 5.98 2.79
C TRP A 110 8.07 4.49 2.62
N ALA A 111 8.17 3.70 3.69
CA ALA A 111 7.76 2.31 3.69
C ALA A 111 6.28 2.13 3.33
N ARG A 112 5.39 2.96 3.90
CA ARG A 112 3.94 2.95 3.57
C ARG A 112 3.66 3.41 2.13
N ARG A 113 4.38 4.43 1.65
CA ARG A 113 4.28 4.92 0.28
C ARG A 113 4.73 3.85 -0.72
N ALA A 114 5.76 3.08 -0.37
CA ALA A 114 6.22 1.90 -1.09
C ALA A 114 5.26 0.70 -1.01
N GLY A 115 4.08 0.85 -0.38
CA GLY A 115 3.06 -0.19 -0.40
C GLY A 115 3.25 -1.28 0.65
N ALA A 116 4.09 -1.06 1.67
CA ALA A 116 4.14 -1.95 2.82
C ALA A 116 3.10 -1.58 3.89
N GLU A 117 2.67 -2.58 4.67
CA GLU A 117 2.00 -2.36 5.94
C GLU A 117 3.04 -2.12 7.03
N VAL A 118 2.84 -1.07 7.85
CA VAL A 118 3.85 -0.61 8.80
C VAL A 118 3.25 -0.23 10.14
N GLU A 119 3.60 -1.00 11.17
CA GLU A 119 3.40 -0.66 12.58
C GLU A 119 4.70 -0.06 13.12
N ALA A 120 4.66 1.16 13.64
CA ALA A 120 5.87 1.89 14.05
C ALA A 120 5.69 2.46 15.45
N PHE A 121 6.72 2.27 16.28
CA PHE A 121 6.69 2.60 17.70
C PHE A 121 7.94 3.38 18.05
N GLN A 122 7.76 4.60 18.57
CA GLN A 122 8.81 5.32 19.27
C GLN A 122 8.93 4.76 20.69
N THR A 123 10.14 4.79 21.27
CA THR A 123 10.34 4.28 22.63
C THR A 123 9.56 5.08 23.68
N SER A 124 9.18 6.34 23.41
CA SER A 124 8.29 7.11 24.28
C SER A 124 6.84 6.60 24.32
N GLN A 125 6.45 5.70 23.43
CA GLN A 125 5.08 5.19 23.30
C GLN A 125 4.91 3.77 23.88
N THR A 126 6.01 3.08 24.15
CA THR A 126 6.06 1.65 24.50
C THR A 126 7.18 1.40 25.51
N ASP A 127 7.39 0.15 25.90
CA ASP A 127 8.47 -0.27 26.78
C ASP A 127 9.31 -1.41 26.17
N VAL A 128 10.38 -1.79 26.87
CA VAL A 128 11.30 -2.84 26.44
C VAL A 128 10.62 -4.22 26.34
N ASP A 129 9.59 -4.46 27.16
CA ASP A 129 8.87 -5.73 27.16
C ASP A 129 7.97 -5.84 25.93
N PHE A 130 7.29 -4.76 25.56
CA PHE A 130 6.55 -4.64 24.31
C PHE A 130 7.47 -4.81 23.09
N PHE A 131 8.67 -4.22 23.13
CA PHE A 131 9.67 -4.42 22.07
C PHE A 131 10.10 -5.89 21.98
N ARG A 132 10.37 -6.55 23.10
CA ARG A 132 10.72 -7.97 23.14
C ARG A 132 9.60 -8.86 22.60
N GLN A 133 8.35 -8.58 22.94
CA GLN A 133 7.20 -9.30 22.39
C GLN A 133 7.06 -9.06 20.88
N SER A 134 7.29 -7.83 20.41
CA SER A 134 7.26 -7.49 18.99
C SER A 134 8.36 -8.22 18.20
N VAL A 135 9.58 -8.31 18.75
CA VAL A 135 10.69 -9.09 18.19
C VAL A 135 10.28 -10.57 18.09
N LYS A 136 9.84 -11.19 19.19
CA LYS A 136 9.41 -12.61 19.21
C LYS A 136 8.31 -12.90 18.20
N LYS A 137 7.31 -12.02 18.09
CA LYS A 137 6.22 -12.14 17.12
C LYS A 137 6.72 -12.02 15.68
N CYS A 138 7.59 -11.06 15.39
CA CYS A 138 8.03 -10.83 14.02
C CYS A 138 8.92 -11.96 13.49
N PHE A 139 9.78 -12.54 14.34
CA PHE A 139 10.70 -13.61 13.94
C PHE A 139 10.13 -15.03 13.98
N SER A 140 8.87 -15.18 14.41
CA SER A 140 8.09 -16.42 14.25
C SER A 140 7.18 -16.41 13.01
N LEU A 141 7.14 -15.29 12.28
CA LEU A 141 6.33 -15.11 11.07
C LEU A 141 7.26 -14.94 9.86
N ASP A 142 6.89 -15.52 8.73
CA ASP A 142 7.67 -15.42 7.49
C ASP A 142 7.42 -14.11 6.72
N ASN A 143 6.37 -13.36 7.08
CA ASN A 143 5.88 -12.19 6.35
C ASN A 143 6.03 -10.86 7.13
N CYS A 144 6.81 -10.87 8.21
CA CYS A 144 7.12 -9.71 9.03
C CYS A 144 8.64 -9.51 9.10
N HIS A 145 9.10 -8.27 8.95
CA HIS A 145 10.48 -7.88 9.22
C HIS A 145 10.53 -6.64 10.10
N LEU A 146 11.53 -6.58 10.99
CA LEU A 146 11.71 -5.47 11.93
C LEU A 146 12.89 -4.60 11.49
N VAL A 147 12.70 -3.28 11.47
CA VAL A 147 13.77 -2.30 11.29
C VAL A 147 13.89 -1.45 12.54
N SER A 148 15.10 -1.35 13.09
CA SER A 148 15.40 -0.50 14.24
C SER A 148 16.02 0.83 13.80
N SER A 149 15.72 1.90 14.53
CA SER A 149 16.38 3.19 14.46
C SER A 149 17.00 3.47 15.81
N TYR A 150 18.32 3.48 15.88
CA TYR A 150 19.06 3.56 17.15
C TYR A 150 20.26 4.51 17.05
N HIS A 151 20.79 4.93 18.18
CA HIS A 151 22.02 5.72 18.24
C HIS A 151 23.22 4.81 18.50
N ARG A 152 24.22 4.83 17.61
CA ARG A 152 25.39 3.92 17.68
C ARG A 152 26.18 4.02 18.98
N ALA A 153 26.24 5.21 19.59
CA ALA A 153 26.94 5.38 20.87
C ALA A 153 26.41 4.49 22.00
N GLY A 154 25.11 4.12 22.00
CA GLY A 154 24.55 3.19 22.98
C GLY A 154 25.11 1.76 22.85
N LEU A 155 25.73 1.43 21.70
CA LEU A 155 26.40 0.15 21.44
C LEU A 155 27.93 0.32 21.42
N GLU A 156 28.46 1.44 21.93
CA GLU A 156 29.87 1.84 21.87
C GLU A 156 30.43 1.98 20.44
N GLN A 157 29.56 2.01 19.45
CA GLN A 157 29.94 2.10 18.04
C GLN A 157 30.17 3.56 17.64
N THR A 158 31.12 3.76 16.73
CA THR A 158 31.37 5.09 16.17
C THR A 158 30.19 5.54 15.29
N GLY A 159 29.89 6.83 15.27
CA GLY A 159 28.80 7.42 14.47
C GLY A 159 27.57 7.81 15.30
N ALA A 160 26.55 8.33 14.61
CA ALA A 160 25.35 8.87 15.23
C ALA A 160 24.13 7.93 15.04
N GLY A 161 22.97 8.48 14.68
CA GLY A 161 21.77 7.70 14.39
C GLY A 161 21.98 6.75 13.20
N HIS A 162 21.41 5.55 13.29
CA HIS A 162 21.52 4.50 12.29
C HIS A 162 20.20 3.73 12.15
N PHE A 163 19.98 3.15 10.97
CA PHE A 163 18.89 2.21 10.71
C PHE A 163 19.47 0.89 10.22
N SER A 164 18.94 -0.23 10.72
CA SER A 164 19.24 -1.55 10.17
C SER A 164 18.12 -2.54 10.50
N PRO A 165 17.85 -3.50 9.61
CA PRO A 165 16.94 -4.60 9.91
C PRO A 165 17.52 -5.53 10.97
N ILE A 166 16.63 -6.08 11.78
CA ILE A 166 16.97 -7.15 12.72
C ILE A 166 16.77 -8.47 11.98
N GLY A 167 17.78 -9.32 12.02
CA GLY A 167 17.82 -10.61 11.32
C GLY A 167 17.27 -11.76 12.15
N GLY A 168 17.20 -11.63 13.47
CA GLY A 168 16.66 -12.67 14.34
C GLY A 168 16.89 -12.40 15.82
N TYR A 169 16.45 -13.34 16.65
CA TYR A 169 16.42 -13.22 18.10
C TYR A 169 16.89 -14.50 18.78
N HIS A 170 17.76 -14.39 19.78
CA HIS A 170 18.18 -15.50 20.61
C HIS A 170 17.57 -15.35 22.01
N ALA A 171 16.58 -16.18 22.33
CA ALA A 171 15.82 -16.07 23.57
C ALA A 171 16.64 -16.42 24.83
N GLY A 172 17.58 -17.38 24.74
CA GLY A 172 18.35 -17.85 25.89
C GLY A 172 19.29 -16.79 26.47
N SER A 173 19.80 -15.88 25.62
CA SER A 173 20.69 -14.79 26.03
C SER A 173 20.06 -13.40 25.84
N ASP A 174 18.79 -13.33 25.46
CA ASP A 174 18.05 -12.11 25.12
C ASP A 174 18.82 -11.19 24.13
N MET A 175 19.33 -11.77 23.05
CA MET A 175 20.14 -11.07 22.04
C MET A 175 19.39 -10.91 20.72
N VAL A 176 19.66 -9.82 20.00
CA VAL A 176 19.12 -9.56 18.65
C VAL A 176 20.26 -9.43 17.64
N LEU A 177 20.05 -10.00 16.45
CA LEU A 177 21.03 -9.93 15.36
C LEU A 177 20.79 -8.68 14.51
N ILE A 178 21.71 -7.73 14.51
CA ILE A 178 21.63 -6.54 13.64
C ILE A 178 22.28 -6.87 12.29
N LEU A 179 21.53 -6.73 11.20
CA LEU A 179 22.05 -6.80 9.83
C LEU A 179 22.51 -5.41 9.38
N ASP A 180 23.69 -4.99 9.86
CA ASP A 180 24.20 -3.63 9.65
C ASP A 180 24.44 -3.33 8.16
N VAL A 181 23.63 -2.45 7.59
CA VAL A 181 23.73 -2.02 6.18
C VAL A 181 24.97 -1.16 5.90
N ALA A 182 25.63 -0.63 6.93
CA ALA A 182 26.95 0.02 6.82
C ALA A 182 28.08 -1.04 6.76
N ARG A 183 28.00 -1.97 5.81
CA ARG A 183 28.88 -3.16 5.72
C ARG A 183 30.36 -2.84 5.52
N PHE A 184 30.66 -1.64 5.02
CA PHE A 184 32.04 -1.10 4.94
C PHE A 184 32.61 -0.74 6.32
N LYS A 185 31.75 -0.64 7.35
CA LYS A 185 32.10 -0.20 8.70
C LYS A 185 32.05 -1.35 9.72
N TYR A 186 30.89 -1.99 9.86
CA TYR A 186 30.66 -3.09 10.80
C TYR A 186 29.99 -4.27 10.09
N ARG A 187 30.32 -5.49 10.54
CA ARG A 187 29.66 -6.74 10.10
C ARG A 187 28.32 -6.93 10.83
N PRO A 188 27.46 -7.87 10.41
CA PRO A 188 26.36 -8.33 11.26
C PRO A 188 26.87 -8.73 12.65
N HIS A 189 26.11 -8.41 13.68
CA HIS A 189 26.52 -8.63 15.06
C HIS A 189 25.31 -8.78 15.97
N TRP A 190 25.48 -9.57 17.01
CA TRP A 190 24.50 -9.72 18.09
C TRP A 190 24.72 -8.64 19.14
N VAL A 191 23.63 -8.10 19.69
CA VAL A 191 23.65 -7.20 20.85
C VAL A 191 22.54 -7.58 21.84
N PRO A 192 22.69 -7.26 23.13
CA PRO A 192 21.61 -7.43 24.11
C PRO A 192 20.39 -6.61 23.69
N LEU A 193 19.20 -7.20 23.78
CA LEU A 193 17.94 -6.56 23.40
C LEU A 193 17.69 -5.29 24.22
N THR A 194 17.98 -5.34 25.52
CA THR A 194 17.87 -4.19 26.44
C THR A 194 18.80 -3.06 26.04
N LEU A 195 20.02 -3.36 25.61
CA LEU A 195 20.98 -2.36 25.15
C LEU A 195 20.55 -1.74 23.81
N LEU A 196 19.99 -2.53 22.89
CA LEU A 196 19.38 -1.98 21.68
C LEU A 196 18.20 -1.07 22.03
N TRP A 197 17.36 -1.45 23.01
CA TRP A 197 16.27 -0.61 23.50
C TRP A 197 16.80 0.74 24.03
N GLU A 198 17.81 0.74 24.89
CA GLU A 198 18.45 1.97 25.38
C GLU A 198 19.03 2.82 24.23
N ALA A 199 19.65 2.18 23.22
CA ALA A 199 20.15 2.87 22.04
C ALA A 199 19.02 3.50 21.20
N MET A 200 17.85 2.88 21.14
CA MET A 200 16.63 3.46 20.55
C MET A 200 16.02 4.55 21.43
N ASP A 201 16.15 4.42 22.76
CA ASP A 201 15.63 5.34 23.77
C ASP A 201 16.50 6.61 23.92
N THR A 202 16.85 7.18 22.77
CA THR A 202 17.64 8.40 22.66
C THR A 202 16.90 9.41 21.79
N VAL A 203 16.95 10.68 22.18
CA VAL A 203 16.32 11.76 21.40
C VAL A 203 17.13 12.00 20.12
N ASN A 204 16.44 12.08 18.99
CA ASN A 204 17.02 12.60 17.75
C ASN A 204 16.98 14.13 17.80
N LYS A 205 18.17 14.75 17.86
CA LYS A 205 18.32 16.22 18.01
C LYS A 205 17.64 17.01 16.89
N THR A 206 17.55 16.46 15.68
CA THR A 206 16.93 17.12 14.52
C THR A 206 15.41 17.18 14.64
N THR A 207 14.79 16.13 15.19
CA THR A 207 13.32 16.03 15.25
C THR A 207 12.74 16.30 16.64
N GLY A 208 13.56 16.31 17.69
CA GLY A 208 13.10 16.39 19.09
C GLY A 208 12.38 15.13 19.59
N GLN A 209 12.15 14.15 18.73
CA GLN A 209 11.48 12.88 19.04
C GLN A 209 12.48 11.77 19.36
N ARG A 210 12.06 10.80 20.17
CA ARG A 210 12.82 9.58 20.40
C ARG A 210 12.83 8.69 19.15
N ARG A 211 13.85 7.85 19.03
CA ARG A 211 13.93 6.83 17.97
C ARG A 211 13.01 5.65 18.33
N GLY A 212 13.20 4.50 17.68
CA GLY A 212 12.31 3.36 17.87
C GLY A 212 12.45 2.31 16.78
N PHE A 213 11.41 1.51 16.61
CA PHE A 213 11.41 0.39 15.68
C PHE A 213 10.11 0.35 14.86
N MET A 214 10.17 -0.28 13.70
CA MET A 214 9.01 -0.52 12.86
C MET A 214 8.95 -1.99 12.43
N LEU A 215 7.75 -2.56 12.54
CA LEU A 215 7.37 -3.84 11.96
C LEU A 215 6.83 -3.55 10.56
N ILE A 216 7.41 -4.19 9.56
CA ILE A 216 7.06 -4.04 8.15
C ILE A 216 6.59 -5.40 7.66
N SER A 217 5.42 -5.43 7.07
CA SER A 217 4.87 -6.65 6.47
C SER A 217 4.33 -6.36 5.07
N LYS A 218 4.24 -7.42 4.26
CA LYS A 218 3.47 -7.34 3.03
C LYS A 218 2.02 -7.10 3.45
N PRO A 219 1.32 -6.10 2.89
CA PRO A 219 -0.10 -5.95 3.15
C PRO A 219 -0.76 -7.31 2.91
N LYS A 220 -1.60 -7.75 3.86
CA LYS A 220 -2.57 -8.79 3.53
C LYS A 220 -3.23 -8.34 2.24
N ARG A 221 -3.26 -9.24 1.26
CA ARG A 221 -3.58 -8.94 -0.14
C ARG A 221 -5.05 -8.51 -0.23
N ASP A 222 -5.26 -7.27 0.17
CA ASP A 222 -6.51 -6.54 0.26
C ASP A 222 -6.35 -5.24 -0.58
N ALA A 223 -5.28 -5.08 -1.37
CA ALA A 223 -5.13 -3.95 -2.27
C ALA A 223 -6.00 -4.18 -3.52
N GLY A 224 -7.30 -4.18 -3.27
CA GLY A 224 -8.31 -4.13 -4.30
C GLY A 224 -8.19 -2.88 -5.17
N LEU A 225 -8.83 -2.97 -6.32
CA LEU A 225 -8.99 -1.98 -7.38
C LEU A 225 -9.17 -0.54 -6.88
N LEU A 226 -9.90 -0.34 -5.79
CA LEU A 226 -10.21 0.99 -5.26
C LEU A 226 -9.27 1.49 -4.15
N TYR A 227 -8.37 0.66 -3.61
CA TYR A 227 -7.27 1.16 -2.78
C TYR A 227 -6.36 2.10 -3.58
N THR A 228 -6.15 1.74 -4.84
CA THR A 228 -5.48 2.56 -5.84
C THR A 228 -6.25 3.86 -6.15
N LEU A 229 -7.58 3.86 -5.98
CA LEU A 229 -8.48 4.98 -6.29
C LEU A 229 -8.53 6.05 -5.22
N SER A 230 -8.52 5.66 -3.95
CA SER A 230 -8.46 6.61 -2.85
C SER A 230 -7.13 7.39 -2.78
N ARG A 231 -6.06 6.94 -3.44
CA ARG A 231 -4.71 7.52 -3.30
C ARG A 231 -4.38 8.66 -4.27
N LYS A 232 -5.03 8.75 -5.44
CA LYS A 232 -4.58 9.66 -6.52
C LYS A 232 -5.47 10.88 -6.75
N ASN A 233 -6.76 10.86 -6.37
CA ASN A 233 -7.69 11.89 -6.81
C ASN A 233 -8.75 12.23 -5.73
N GLU A 234 -8.89 13.53 -5.40
CA GLU A 234 -9.89 14.02 -4.44
C GLU A 234 -11.34 13.90 -4.96
N SER A 235 -11.52 13.79 -6.29
CA SER A 235 -12.86 13.59 -6.90
C SER A 235 -13.56 12.32 -6.42
N TRP A 236 -12.81 11.30 -5.97
CA TRP A 236 -13.37 10.08 -5.39
C TRP A 236 -14.37 10.37 -4.25
N VAL A 237 -14.11 11.41 -3.43
CA VAL A 237 -15.00 11.77 -2.32
C VAL A 237 -16.37 12.23 -2.82
N GLY A 238 -16.40 12.99 -3.92
CA GLY A 238 -17.64 13.44 -4.56
C GLY A 238 -18.38 12.28 -5.22
N VAL A 239 -17.64 11.40 -5.91
CA VAL A 239 -18.19 10.19 -6.55
C VAL A 239 -18.85 9.27 -5.53
N VAL A 240 -18.17 8.95 -4.42
CA VAL A 240 -18.74 8.10 -3.36
C VAL A 240 -19.98 8.72 -2.74
N LYS A 241 -19.93 10.03 -2.43
CA LYS A 241 -21.09 10.73 -1.87
C LYS A 241 -22.30 10.62 -2.80
N TYR A 242 -22.11 10.89 -4.09
CA TYR A 242 -23.17 10.78 -5.09
C TYR A 242 -23.74 9.36 -5.16
N LEU A 243 -22.87 8.35 -5.24
CA LEU A 243 -23.29 6.94 -5.33
C LEU A 243 -24.05 6.47 -4.08
N MET A 244 -23.65 6.92 -2.89
CA MET A 244 -24.20 6.42 -1.62
C MET A 244 -25.40 7.21 -1.12
N ASP A 245 -25.44 8.53 -1.37
CA ASP A 245 -26.47 9.42 -0.86
C ASP A 245 -27.49 9.74 -1.97
N ASP A 246 -27.01 10.23 -3.12
CA ASP A 246 -27.89 10.83 -4.13
C ASP A 246 -28.59 9.76 -4.99
N VAL A 247 -27.88 8.70 -5.41
CA VAL A 247 -28.44 7.63 -6.26
C VAL A 247 -29.64 6.92 -5.62
N PRO A 248 -29.61 6.47 -4.34
CA PRO A 248 -30.79 5.88 -3.71
C PRO A 248 -32.02 6.82 -3.71
N HIS A 249 -31.80 8.12 -3.49
CA HIS A 249 -32.88 9.11 -3.52
C HIS A 249 -33.44 9.31 -4.94
N LEU A 250 -32.58 9.30 -5.96
CA LEU A 250 -32.99 9.40 -7.36
C LEU A 250 -33.79 8.17 -7.82
N LEU A 251 -33.36 6.97 -7.44
CA LEU A 251 -34.08 5.72 -7.76
C LEU A 251 -35.45 5.64 -7.08
N LYS A 252 -35.59 6.18 -5.85
CA LYS A 252 -36.86 6.22 -5.13
C LYS A 252 -37.86 7.24 -5.70
N SER A 253 -37.35 8.36 -6.20
CA SER A 253 -38.18 9.47 -6.68
C SER A 253 -38.67 9.28 -8.12
N LYS A 254 -37.87 8.65 -8.98
CA LYS A 254 -38.20 8.39 -10.39
C LYS A 254 -38.93 7.06 -10.57
N ASP A 255 -39.80 6.99 -11.58
CA ASP A 255 -40.48 5.75 -11.98
C ASP A 255 -39.66 5.05 -13.08
N VAL A 256 -38.71 4.22 -12.66
CA VAL A 256 -37.77 3.53 -13.55
C VAL A 256 -38.35 2.18 -13.99
N LYS A 257 -38.26 1.86 -15.28
CA LYS A 257 -38.90 0.68 -15.88
C LYS A 257 -37.93 -0.41 -16.36
N ASP A 258 -36.66 -0.08 -16.52
CA ASP A 258 -35.62 -0.99 -16.98
C ASP A 258 -34.24 -0.59 -16.43
N ILE A 259 -33.24 -1.46 -16.64
CA ILE A 259 -31.84 -1.23 -16.20
C ILE A 259 -31.21 -0.04 -16.95
N ASP A 260 -31.58 0.19 -18.21
CA ASP A 260 -31.12 1.35 -18.98
C ASP A 260 -31.58 2.68 -18.38
N GLY A 261 -32.80 2.71 -17.83
CA GLY A 261 -33.32 3.84 -17.05
C GLY A 261 -32.54 4.05 -15.75
N ILE A 262 -32.08 2.98 -15.09
CA ILE A 262 -31.20 3.05 -13.92
C ILE A 262 -29.85 3.67 -14.32
N LEU A 263 -29.21 3.16 -15.38
CA LEU A 263 -27.94 3.66 -15.90
C LEU A 263 -28.05 5.12 -16.37
N SER A 264 -29.18 5.49 -16.97
CA SER A 264 -29.49 6.88 -17.33
C SER A 264 -29.55 7.78 -16.11
N ILE A 265 -30.14 7.34 -14.99
CA ILE A 265 -30.21 8.13 -13.75
C ILE A 265 -28.83 8.34 -13.15
N LEU A 266 -28.01 7.30 -13.13
CA LEU A 266 -26.63 7.34 -12.63
C LEU A 266 -25.72 8.28 -13.41
N LEU A 267 -25.99 8.44 -14.71
CA LEU A 267 -25.15 9.21 -15.62
C LEU A 267 -25.74 10.59 -15.98
N ALA A 268 -27.01 10.87 -15.66
CA ALA A 268 -27.67 12.13 -15.99
C ALA A 268 -27.26 13.33 -15.14
N SER A 269 -26.75 13.13 -13.93
CA SER A 269 -26.27 14.23 -13.07
C SER A 269 -25.09 13.80 -12.18
N PRO A 270 -23.99 13.34 -12.77
CA PRO A 270 -22.84 12.88 -12.03
C PRO A 270 -22.09 14.07 -11.40
N PRO A 271 -21.36 13.85 -10.30
CA PRO A 271 -20.57 14.90 -9.66
C PRO A 271 -19.43 15.35 -10.59
N SER A 272 -18.97 16.59 -10.41
CA SER A 272 -17.83 17.10 -11.18
C SER A 272 -16.60 16.21 -11.01
N GLY A 273 -15.99 15.81 -12.13
CA GLY A 273 -14.83 14.92 -12.14
C GLY A 273 -15.16 13.43 -12.14
N PHE A 274 -16.42 13.01 -12.33
CA PHE A 274 -16.79 11.59 -12.43
C PHE A 274 -16.14 10.91 -13.63
N GLY A 275 -16.13 11.55 -14.80
CA GLY A 275 -15.42 11.05 -15.98
C GLY A 275 -13.90 10.96 -15.77
N LYS A 276 -13.31 11.97 -15.12
CA LYS A 276 -11.87 12.01 -14.77
C LYS A 276 -11.51 10.95 -13.74
N PHE A 277 -12.42 10.66 -12.81
CA PHE A 277 -12.26 9.58 -11.85
C PHE A 277 -12.17 8.24 -12.57
N ILE A 278 -13.14 7.91 -13.44
CA ILE A 278 -13.12 6.68 -14.25
C ILE A 278 -11.83 6.58 -15.08
N GLN A 279 -11.40 7.67 -15.72
CA GLN A 279 -10.15 7.70 -16.49
C GLN A 279 -8.92 7.41 -15.62
N SER A 280 -8.82 8.08 -14.46
CA SER A 280 -7.72 7.88 -13.51
C SER A 280 -7.63 6.40 -13.08
N VAL A 281 -8.78 5.75 -12.89
CA VAL A 281 -8.86 4.32 -12.52
C VAL A 281 -8.28 3.43 -13.62
N ALA A 282 -8.68 3.69 -14.87
CA ALA A 282 -8.27 2.90 -16.02
C ALA A 282 -6.75 2.99 -16.26
N GLU A 283 -6.16 4.16 -16.01
CA GLU A 283 -4.72 4.38 -16.14
C GLU A 283 -3.91 3.61 -15.09
N VAL A 284 -4.32 3.55 -13.81
CA VAL A 284 -3.53 2.82 -12.81
C VAL A 284 -3.61 1.31 -12.97
N LYS A 285 -4.72 0.78 -13.51
CA LYS A 285 -4.84 -0.66 -13.78
C LYS A 285 -3.88 -1.15 -14.86
N ARG A 286 -3.60 -0.34 -15.88
CA ARG A 286 -2.60 -0.66 -16.91
C ARG A 286 -1.18 -0.83 -16.33
N GLU A 287 -0.91 -0.27 -15.15
CA GLU A 287 0.39 -0.41 -14.48
C GLU A 287 0.46 -1.65 -13.55
N GLN A 288 -0.68 -2.25 -13.17
CA GLN A 288 -0.77 -3.27 -12.11
C GLN A 288 -1.35 -4.63 -12.53
N GLU A 289 -1.92 -4.75 -13.74
CA GLU A 289 -2.52 -5.95 -14.38
C GLU A 289 -3.11 -7.02 -13.42
N CYS A 290 -4.43 -6.95 -13.21
CA CYS A 290 -5.23 -8.01 -12.60
C CYS A 290 -6.30 -8.50 -13.60
N GLU A 291 -5.84 -9.07 -14.72
CA GLU A 291 -6.72 -9.54 -15.82
C GLU A 291 -7.76 -10.58 -15.37
N GLU A 292 -7.41 -11.41 -14.38
CA GLU A 292 -8.33 -12.42 -13.86
C GLU A 292 -9.55 -11.79 -13.15
N LEU A 293 -9.35 -10.71 -12.40
CA LEU A 293 -10.46 -9.99 -11.75
C LEU A 293 -11.32 -9.26 -12.79
N LEU A 294 -10.69 -8.66 -13.81
CA LEU A 294 -11.40 -8.02 -14.91
C LEU A 294 -12.23 -9.03 -15.70
N LYS A 295 -11.73 -10.25 -15.91
CA LYS A 295 -12.49 -11.34 -16.50
C LYS A 295 -13.74 -11.65 -15.69
N GLN A 296 -13.61 -11.80 -14.38
CA GLN A 296 -14.76 -12.05 -13.50
C GLN A 296 -15.80 -10.91 -13.53
N VAL A 297 -15.37 -9.65 -13.65
CA VAL A 297 -16.30 -8.53 -13.84
C VAL A 297 -17.04 -8.63 -15.18
N ARG A 298 -16.32 -8.98 -16.26
CA ARG A 298 -16.90 -9.16 -17.61
C ARG A 298 -17.91 -10.30 -17.69
N ASP A 299 -17.77 -11.30 -16.82
CA ASP A 299 -18.64 -12.46 -16.75
C ASP A 299 -19.91 -12.21 -15.90
N THR A 300 -20.07 -11.02 -15.30
CA THR A 300 -21.30 -10.66 -14.55
C THR A 300 -22.44 -10.24 -15.48
N GLY A 301 -23.68 -10.59 -15.13
CA GLY A 301 -24.86 -10.17 -15.91
C GLY A 301 -25.03 -8.65 -15.96
N PHE A 302 -24.63 -7.93 -14.90
CA PHE A 302 -24.69 -6.46 -14.86
C PHE A 302 -23.75 -5.81 -15.89
N PHE A 303 -22.60 -6.44 -16.19
CA PHE A 303 -21.65 -5.94 -17.18
C PHE A 303 -22.24 -5.87 -18.59
N GLU A 304 -23.10 -6.82 -18.95
CA GLU A 304 -23.75 -6.88 -20.27
C GLU A 304 -24.65 -5.65 -20.48
N TYR A 305 -25.46 -5.29 -19.49
CA TYR A 305 -26.28 -4.08 -19.53
C TYR A 305 -25.42 -2.81 -19.68
N VAL A 306 -24.32 -2.71 -18.92
CA VAL A 306 -23.42 -1.55 -18.99
C VAL A 306 -22.79 -1.41 -20.38
N VAL A 307 -22.33 -2.50 -20.98
CA VAL A 307 -21.70 -2.46 -22.32
C VAL A 307 -22.72 -2.20 -23.42
N ASN A 308 -23.97 -2.66 -23.29
CA ASN A 308 -25.00 -2.43 -24.28
C ASN A 308 -25.55 -0.99 -24.22
N PHE A 309 -25.59 -0.37 -23.04
CA PHE A 309 -26.09 0.98 -22.82
C PHE A 309 -25.17 2.08 -23.40
N LEU A 310 -23.85 1.90 -23.32
CA LEU A 310 -22.88 2.95 -23.67
C LEU A 310 -22.74 3.26 -25.18
N PRO A 311 -22.84 2.28 -26.11
CA PRO A 311 -22.88 2.55 -27.55
C PRO A 311 -24.16 3.25 -27.99
N SER A 312 -25.30 2.98 -27.35
CA SER A 312 -26.61 3.59 -27.65
C SER A 312 -26.68 5.09 -27.33
N THR A 313 -25.75 5.62 -26.52
CA THR A 313 -25.64 7.06 -26.25
C THR A 313 -24.63 7.77 -27.15
N SER A 314 -23.82 7.04 -27.92
CA SER A 314 -22.65 7.53 -28.66
C SER A 314 -22.74 7.31 -30.18
N CYS A 315 -23.83 7.74 -30.83
CA CYS A 315 -23.85 7.89 -32.28
C CYS A 315 -24.11 9.34 -32.70
N CYS A 316 -23.08 9.91 -33.35
CA CYS A 316 -23.00 11.24 -34.01
C CYS A 316 -22.79 12.42 -33.05
N SER A 317 -21.58 12.94 -32.82
CA SER A 317 -20.80 13.71 -33.81
C SER A 317 -19.51 14.25 -33.17
N ARG A 318 -18.45 14.40 -33.98
CA ARG A 318 -17.23 15.13 -33.61
C ARG A 318 -17.55 16.62 -33.45
N VAL A 319 -17.16 17.24 -32.32
CA VAL A 319 -16.47 18.56 -32.15
C VAL A 319 -16.47 18.96 -30.64
N PRO A 320 -15.38 19.52 -30.09
CA PRO A 320 -15.28 19.90 -28.67
C PRO A 320 -15.69 21.37 -28.43
N VAL A 321 -16.39 21.67 -27.32
CA VAL A 321 -16.52 23.05 -26.81
C VAL A 321 -16.53 23.08 -25.28
N PHE A 322 -15.75 24.02 -24.74
CA PHE A 322 -15.54 24.35 -23.32
C PHE A 322 -16.81 24.73 -22.55
N GLY A 323 -16.91 24.27 -21.29
CA GLY A 323 -17.60 24.98 -20.22
C GLY A 323 -18.62 24.17 -19.41
N GLY A 324 -18.22 23.76 -18.20
CA GLY A 324 -19.09 23.78 -17.02
C GLY A 324 -20.34 22.91 -16.97
N CYS A 325 -20.23 21.61 -17.27
CA CYS A 325 -20.96 20.47 -16.68
C CYS A 325 -20.56 19.25 -17.53
N GLU A 326 -20.10 18.16 -16.92
CA GLU A 326 -19.78 16.94 -17.69
C GLU A 326 -21.09 16.42 -18.33
N ASN A 327 -21.19 16.45 -19.66
CA ASN A 327 -22.35 15.92 -20.37
C ASN A 327 -22.27 14.38 -20.43
N LEU A 328 -23.41 13.70 -20.55
CA LEU A 328 -23.51 12.23 -20.65
C LEU A 328 -22.55 11.66 -21.70
N ASP A 329 -22.37 12.37 -22.80
CA ASP A 329 -21.47 12.03 -23.91
C ASP A 329 -19.97 12.08 -23.53
N GLU A 330 -19.56 12.97 -22.62
CA GLU A 330 -18.16 13.10 -22.17
C GLU A 330 -17.78 11.96 -21.22
N ILE A 331 -18.73 11.50 -20.40
CA ILE A 331 -18.54 10.36 -19.51
C ILE A 331 -18.62 9.06 -20.30
N ALA A 332 -19.58 8.92 -21.22
CA ALA A 332 -19.62 7.81 -22.17
C ALA A 332 -18.31 7.75 -22.97
N ALA A 333 -17.78 8.88 -23.44
CA ALA A 333 -16.48 8.95 -24.09
C ALA A 333 -15.34 8.53 -23.15
N SER A 334 -15.28 8.99 -21.89
CA SER A 334 -14.26 8.56 -20.92
C SER A 334 -14.31 7.03 -20.67
N VAL A 335 -15.52 6.48 -20.62
CA VAL A 335 -15.75 5.04 -20.43
C VAL A 335 -15.36 4.24 -21.68
N CYS A 336 -15.61 4.76 -22.89
CA CYS A 336 -15.42 4.08 -24.17
C CYS A 336 -14.04 4.30 -24.83
N SER A 337 -13.34 5.41 -24.59
CA SER A 337 -12.21 5.90 -25.41
C SER A 337 -10.85 5.21 -25.19
N HIS A 338 -10.80 4.05 -24.51
CA HIS A 338 -9.52 3.36 -24.26
C HIS A 338 -9.66 1.83 -24.41
N GLY A 339 -9.79 1.40 -25.66
CA GLY A 339 -9.34 0.09 -26.16
C GLY A 339 -8.17 0.31 -27.14
N ALA A 340 -7.22 -0.62 -27.24
CA ALA A 340 -6.14 -0.53 -28.23
C ALA A 340 -6.70 -0.45 -29.66
N GLU A 341 -5.97 0.19 -30.59
CA GLU A 341 -6.28 0.09 -32.02
C GLU A 341 -6.41 -1.40 -32.42
N PRO A 342 -7.41 -1.77 -33.23
CA PRO A 342 -7.62 -3.15 -33.61
C PRO A 342 -6.46 -3.65 -34.47
N ASP A 343 -5.85 -4.77 -34.06
CA ASP A 343 -5.01 -5.58 -34.95
C ASP A 343 -5.92 -6.17 -36.04
N PRO A 344 -5.70 -5.87 -37.33
CA PRO A 344 -6.60 -6.28 -38.41
C PRO A 344 -6.74 -7.79 -38.59
N ASN A 345 -5.95 -8.60 -37.87
CA ASN A 345 -5.96 -10.07 -37.98
C ASN A 345 -6.53 -10.82 -36.77
N ASN A 346 -7.06 -10.15 -35.73
CA ASN A 346 -7.58 -10.85 -34.55
C ASN A 346 -8.90 -10.25 -34.02
N CYS A 347 -10.04 -10.78 -34.50
CA CYS A 347 -11.39 -10.37 -34.09
C CYS A 347 -11.84 -10.92 -32.72
N THR A 348 -11.01 -10.79 -31.68
CA THR A 348 -11.45 -11.02 -30.28
C THR A 348 -11.17 -9.79 -29.41
N SER A 349 -11.92 -8.72 -29.68
CA SER A 349 -12.58 -7.85 -28.69
C SER A 349 -11.74 -7.36 -27.48
N THR A 350 -10.94 -6.31 -27.66
CA THR A 350 -10.44 -5.45 -26.58
C THR A 350 -11.55 -4.50 -26.08
N ARG A 351 -12.33 -4.93 -25.09
CA ARG A 351 -13.43 -4.14 -24.50
C ARG A 351 -12.91 -3.01 -23.58
N PRO A 352 -13.59 -1.85 -23.49
CA PRO A 352 -13.07 -0.69 -22.76
C PRO A 352 -12.91 -0.93 -21.26
N VAL A 353 -11.77 -0.52 -20.68
CA VAL A 353 -11.50 -0.66 -19.24
C VAL A 353 -12.52 0.10 -18.38
N GLY A 354 -13.10 1.17 -18.91
CA GLY A 354 -14.13 2.00 -18.25
C GLY A 354 -15.39 1.24 -17.87
N SER A 355 -15.91 0.37 -18.75
CA SER A 355 -17.14 -0.40 -18.49
C SER A 355 -16.98 -1.34 -17.30
N ASN A 356 -15.79 -1.91 -17.12
CA ASN A 356 -15.48 -2.74 -15.96
C ASN A 356 -15.53 -1.94 -14.66
N ILE A 357 -15.07 -0.68 -14.70
CA ILE A 357 -15.02 0.18 -13.52
C ILE A 357 -16.42 0.61 -13.13
N LEU A 358 -17.24 1.03 -14.10
CA LEU A 358 -18.64 1.38 -13.86
C LEU A 358 -19.42 0.20 -13.28
N THR A 359 -19.22 -1.01 -13.83
CA THR A 359 -19.83 -2.24 -13.31
C THR A 359 -19.43 -2.51 -11.86
N VAL A 360 -18.15 -2.38 -11.51
CA VAL A 360 -17.69 -2.56 -10.12
C VAL A 360 -18.32 -1.52 -9.19
N LEU A 361 -18.42 -0.25 -9.60
CA LEU A 361 -19.07 0.79 -8.80
C LEU A 361 -20.55 0.47 -8.53
N LEU A 362 -21.24 -0.15 -9.48
CA LEU A 362 -22.64 -0.54 -9.33
C LEU A 362 -22.79 -1.74 -8.39
N LEU A 363 -21.95 -2.77 -8.55
CA LEU A 363 -21.93 -3.92 -7.64
C LEU A 363 -21.52 -3.54 -6.20
N MET A 364 -20.82 -2.42 -6.03
CA MET A 364 -20.46 -1.89 -4.72
C MET A 364 -21.63 -1.25 -3.96
N LEU A 365 -22.67 -0.80 -4.66
CA LEU A 365 -23.78 -0.10 -4.01
C LEU A 365 -24.43 -0.98 -2.94
N PRO A 366 -24.82 -0.41 -1.78
CA PRO A 366 -25.54 -1.13 -0.75
C PRO A 366 -26.81 -1.79 -1.31
N PRO A 367 -27.18 -3.01 -0.88
CA PRO A 367 -28.43 -3.65 -1.32
C PRO A 367 -29.66 -2.75 -1.14
N GLU A 368 -29.65 -1.91 -0.10
CA GLU A 368 -30.70 -0.96 0.25
C GLU A 368 -30.90 0.12 -0.83
N THR A 369 -29.88 0.43 -1.62
CA THR A 369 -29.96 1.37 -2.74
C THR A 369 -31.04 0.96 -3.74
N TRP A 370 -31.19 -0.35 -3.95
CA TRP A 370 -32.10 -0.92 -4.95
C TRP A 370 -33.53 -1.09 -4.43
N CYS A 371 -33.74 -1.06 -3.10
CA CYS A 371 -35.06 -1.15 -2.49
C CYS A 371 -35.99 0.02 -2.86
N GLY A 372 -35.43 1.14 -3.35
CA GLY A 372 -36.19 2.30 -3.80
C GLY A 372 -36.92 2.11 -5.13
N ILE A 373 -36.58 1.07 -5.91
CA ILE A 373 -37.21 0.80 -7.22
C ILE A 373 -38.67 0.38 -6.99
N LYS A 374 -39.60 1.09 -7.65
CA LYS A 374 -41.04 0.87 -7.53
C LYS A 374 -41.53 -0.36 -8.29
N ASP A 375 -40.93 -0.62 -9.45
CA ASP A 375 -41.24 -1.79 -10.26
C ASP A 375 -40.66 -3.05 -9.59
N GLU A 376 -41.54 -3.96 -9.19
CA GLU A 376 -41.18 -5.14 -8.41
C GLU A 376 -40.35 -6.14 -9.23
N ILE A 377 -40.65 -6.29 -10.52
CA ILE A 377 -39.94 -7.19 -11.43
C ILE A 377 -38.52 -6.67 -11.64
N LEU A 378 -38.38 -5.38 -11.95
CA LEU A 378 -37.07 -4.74 -12.12
C LEU A 378 -36.25 -4.79 -10.83
N ARG A 379 -36.88 -4.59 -9.68
CA ARG A 379 -36.21 -4.64 -8.37
C ARG A 379 -35.64 -6.04 -8.11
N GLU A 380 -36.42 -7.09 -8.35
CA GLU A 380 -35.96 -8.48 -8.18
C GLU A 380 -34.83 -8.82 -9.16
N GLU A 381 -34.94 -8.39 -10.42
CA GLU A 381 -33.89 -8.57 -11.43
C GLU A 381 -32.58 -7.92 -10.98
N VAL A 382 -32.62 -6.66 -10.56
CA VAL A 382 -31.43 -5.93 -10.08
C VAL A 382 -30.85 -6.59 -8.83
N GLN A 383 -31.68 -6.97 -7.86
CA GLN A 383 -31.25 -7.64 -6.63
C GLN A 383 -30.56 -8.98 -6.91
N SER A 384 -31.06 -9.73 -7.90
CA SER A 384 -30.41 -10.95 -8.37
C SER A 384 -29.03 -10.66 -8.95
N LEU A 385 -28.91 -9.66 -9.82
CA LEU A 385 -27.64 -9.29 -10.50
C LEU A 385 -26.57 -8.74 -9.55
N VAL A 386 -26.95 -8.08 -8.45
CA VAL A 386 -26.01 -7.52 -7.46
C VAL A 386 -25.79 -8.43 -6.25
N SER A 387 -26.48 -9.58 -6.19
CA SER A 387 -26.38 -10.51 -5.06
C SER A 387 -24.96 -11.06 -4.95
N MET A 388 -24.36 -10.95 -3.77
CA MET A 388 -23.00 -11.45 -3.52
C MET A 388 -22.87 -12.94 -3.86
N ASP A 389 -23.92 -13.74 -3.60
CA ASP A 389 -23.93 -15.19 -3.84
C ASP A 389 -23.89 -15.54 -5.33
N SER A 390 -24.29 -14.61 -6.20
CA SER A 390 -24.25 -14.77 -7.66
C SER A 390 -22.90 -14.41 -8.28
N LEU A 391 -22.00 -13.78 -7.52
CA LEU A 391 -20.74 -13.25 -8.05
C LEU A 391 -19.58 -14.25 -7.89
N PRO A 392 -18.59 -14.25 -8.79
CA PRO A 392 -17.37 -15.05 -8.63
C PRO A 392 -16.58 -14.74 -7.34
N ALA A 393 -15.95 -15.76 -6.74
CA ALA A 393 -15.34 -15.66 -5.40
C ALA A 393 -14.24 -14.58 -5.25
N MET A 394 -13.50 -14.26 -6.32
CA MET A 394 -12.48 -13.21 -6.27
C MET A 394 -13.13 -11.82 -6.29
N LEU A 395 -14.19 -11.65 -7.08
CA LEU A 395 -15.01 -10.44 -7.11
C LEU A 395 -15.79 -10.24 -5.81
N GLN A 396 -16.29 -11.31 -5.18
CA GLN A 396 -16.92 -11.24 -3.86
C GLN A 396 -15.96 -10.70 -2.79
N ARG A 397 -14.73 -11.22 -2.71
CA ARG A 397 -13.73 -10.76 -1.74
C ARG A 397 -13.38 -9.30 -1.95
N GLU A 398 -13.20 -8.91 -3.22
CA GLU A 398 -12.97 -7.53 -3.61
C GLU A 398 -14.11 -6.63 -3.12
N LEU A 399 -15.36 -6.92 -3.47
CA LEU A 399 -16.53 -6.12 -3.06
C LEU A 399 -16.73 -6.07 -1.54
N TYR A 400 -16.43 -7.15 -0.83
CA TYR A 400 -16.49 -7.19 0.63
C TYR A 400 -15.47 -6.24 1.28
N ASP A 401 -14.21 -6.29 0.85
CA ASP A 401 -13.15 -5.42 1.36
C ASP A 401 -13.44 -3.95 1.08
N LEU A 402 -14.06 -3.68 -0.08
CA LEU A 402 -14.49 -2.34 -0.48
C LEU A 402 -15.58 -1.80 0.45
N LYS A 403 -16.66 -2.56 0.67
CA LYS A 403 -17.76 -2.19 1.57
C LYS A 403 -17.25 -1.94 3.00
N LYS A 404 -16.41 -2.83 3.53
CA LYS A 404 -15.83 -2.70 4.89
C LYS A 404 -14.96 -1.46 5.06
N ARG A 405 -14.25 -1.03 4.02
CA ARG A 405 -13.40 0.17 4.07
C ARG A 405 -14.21 1.46 4.02
N GLU A 406 -15.27 1.50 3.21
CA GLU A 406 -16.22 2.61 3.18
C GLU A 406 -16.83 2.84 4.57
N GLU A 407 -17.30 1.77 5.22
CA GLU A 407 -17.81 1.87 6.60
C GLU A 407 -16.79 2.47 7.58
N ASN A 408 -15.53 2.06 7.47
CA ASN A 408 -14.46 2.58 8.32
C ASN A 408 -14.13 4.05 8.01
N MET A 409 -14.24 4.49 6.76
CA MET A 409 -14.08 5.89 6.37
C MET A 409 -15.24 6.76 6.85
N ALA A 410 -16.49 6.29 6.71
CA ALA A 410 -17.68 6.96 7.24
C ALA A 410 -17.58 7.15 8.76
N LYS A 411 -17.14 6.11 9.49
CA LYS A 411 -16.87 6.17 10.94
C LYS A 411 -15.80 7.21 11.28
N ARG A 412 -14.71 7.29 10.51
CA ARG A 412 -13.64 8.30 10.70
C ARG A 412 -14.12 9.73 10.45
N LYS A 413 -14.92 9.96 9.41
CA LYS A 413 -15.51 11.29 9.13
C LYS A 413 -16.46 11.72 10.25
N SER A 414 -17.30 10.81 10.74
CA SER A 414 -18.19 11.06 11.89
C SER A 414 -17.40 11.41 13.15
N ALA A 415 -16.32 10.68 13.44
CA ALA A 415 -15.45 10.98 14.58
C ALA A 415 -14.74 12.34 14.47
N VAL A 416 -14.31 12.74 13.27
CA VAL A 416 -13.70 14.07 13.03
C VAL A 416 -14.74 15.20 13.13
N ALA A 417 -15.95 14.98 12.65
CA ALA A 417 -17.05 15.94 12.77
C ALA A 417 -17.50 16.13 14.22
N GLN A 418 -17.64 15.04 14.99
CA GLN A 418 -17.91 15.09 16.43
C GLN A 418 -16.80 15.81 17.19
N LYS A 419 -15.53 15.57 16.84
CA LYS A 419 -14.40 16.25 17.46
C LYS A 419 -14.34 17.74 17.14
N ARG A 420 -14.79 18.16 15.94
CA ARG A 420 -14.93 19.58 15.58
C ARG A 420 -16.11 20.25 16.29
N SER A 421 -17.22 19.54 16.46
CA SER A 421 -18.38 19.99 17.25
C SER A 421 -18.12 20.08 18.75
N ALA A 422 -17.10 19.38 19.26
CA ALA A 422 -16.71 19.45 20.67
C ALA A 422 -15.66 20.57 20.94
N ILE A 423 -15.14 21.20 19.89
CA ILE A 423 -14.13 22.27 19.95
C ILE A 423 -14.74 23.64 19.57
N ALA A 424 -15.89 23.65 18.90
CA ALA A 424 -16.74 24.82 18.70
C ALA A 424 -17.78 24.89 19.82
#